data_AF-A0A3N5NVU7-F1
#
_entry.id   AF-A0A3N5NVU7-F1
#
_cell.length_a   1.000
_cell.length_b   1.000
_cell.length_c   1.000
_cell.angle_alpha   90.00
_cell.angle_beta   90.00
_cell.angle_gamma   90.00
#
_symmetry.space_group_name_H-M   'P 1'
#
loop_
_entity.id
_entity.type
_entity.pdbx_description
1 polymer ?
#
loop_
_entity_poly.entity_id
_entity_poly.type
_entity_poly.pdbx_seq_one_letter_code
_entity_poly.pdbx_strand_id
1 'polypeptide(L)' 'RIYAMGSRDRKWLEAKRSDWEPIRGGRPNEYRGILYSDYFCPDGAVLPTRETALRALRSGQRESEMRGSHL' A
#
# COMPACT_ATOMS: atom_id res chain seq x y z
N ARG A 1 10.69 -4.27 -4.01
CA ARG A 1 9.62 -4.71 -3.08
C ARG A 1 8.56 -5.45 -3.91
N ILE A 2 8.12 -6.65 -3.51
CA ILE A 2 7.13 -7.45 -4.27
C ILE A 2 5.79 -7.33 -3.55
N TYR A 3 4.78 -6.79 -4.24
CA TYR A 3 3.42 -6.61 -3.72
C TYR A 3 2.41 -7.56 -4.36
N ALA A 4 2.76 -8.18 -5.49
CA ALA A 4 1.93 -9.15 -6.19
C ALA A 4 2.80 -10.05 -7.09
N MET A 5 2.31 -11.25 -7.40
CA MET A 5 2.94 -12.16 -8.35
C MET A 5 2.01 -12.41 -9.53
N GLY A 6 2.51 -12.14 -10.74
CA GLY A 6 1.84 -12.50 -11.99
C GLY A 6 2.28 -13.87 -12.48
N SER A 7 1.40 -14.57 -13.17
CA SER A 7 1.73 -15.75 -13.98
C SER A 7 2.23 -15.34 -15.37
N ARG A 8 2.93 -16.26 -16.05
CA ARG A 8 3.25 -16.13 -17.49
C ARG A 8 2.02 -15.86 -18.36
N ASP A 9 0.85 -16.33 -17.91
CA ASP A 9 -0.43 -16.12 -18.60
C ASP A 9 -1.05 -14.74 -18.36
N ARG A 10 -0.28 -13.79 -17.80
CA ARG A 10 -0.72 -12.42 -17.44
C ARG A 10 -1.89 -12.36 -16.46
N LYS A 11 -2.13 -13.45 -15.73
CA LYS A 11 -3.11 -13.53 -14.64
C LYS A 11 -2.41 -13.27 -13.31
N TRP A 12 -3.11 -12.60 -12.40
CA TRP A 12 -2.68 -12.52 -11.01
C TRP A 12 -2.82 -13.89 -10.34
N LEU A 13 -1.80 -14.29 -9.58
CA LEU A 13 -1.92 -15.46 -8.72
C LEU A 13 -2.63 -15.06 -7.44
N GLU A 14 -3.58 -15.88 -6.99
CA GLU A 14 -4.18 -15.70 -5.69
C GLU A 14 -3.12 -15.82 -4.60
N ALA A 15 -3.20 -14.96 -3.59
CA ALA A 15 -2.34 -15.06 -2.43
C ALA A 15 -2.66 -16.34 -1.65
N LYS A 16 -1.63 -17.01 -1.11
CA LYS A 16 -1.80 -18.20 -0.26
C LYS A 16 -2.74 -17.99 0.95
N ARG A 17 -2.92 -16.73 1.37
CA ARG A 17 -3.89 -16.29 2.37
C ARG A 17 -4.65 -15.11 1.77
N SER A 18 -5.92 -15.32 1.46
CA SER A 18 -6.82 -14.32 0.84
C SER A 18 -7.91 -13.80 1.78
N ASP A 19 -7.91 -14.23 3.05
CA ASP A 19 -8.82 -13.71 4.06
C ASP A 19 -8.61 -12.21 4.31
N TRP A 20 -9.73 -11.50 4.53
CA TRP A 20 -9.70 -10.10 4.93
C TRP A 20 -9.10 -9.97 6.33
N GLU A 21 -8.01 -9.21 6.43
CA GLU A 21 -7.34 -8.94 7.68
C GLU A 21 -6.99 -7.45 7.80
N PRO A 22 -7.02 -6.87 9.01
CA PRO A 22 -6.53 -5.52 9.24
C PRO A 22 -5.07 -5.40 8.80
N ILE A 23 -4.76 -4.35 8.03
CA ILE A 23 -3.38 -4.02 7.69
C ILE A 23 -2.70 -3.48 8.96
N ARG A 24 -1.79 -4.27 9.52
CA ARG A 24 -0.97 -3.89 10.68
C ARG A 24 0.45 -3.64 10.23
N GLY A 25 1.19 -2.81 10.96
CA GLY A 25 2.63 -2.70 10.81
C GLY A 25 3.26 -4.09 10.95
N GLY A 26 3.80 -4.59 9.83
CA GLY A 26 4.39 -5.93 9.73
C GLY A 26 5.90 -5.90 9.91
N ARG A 27 6.56 -7.06 9.72
CA ARG A 27 8.03 -7.12 9.72
C ARG A 27 8.59 -6.32 8.53
N PRO A 28 9.79 -5.73 8.64
CA PRO A 28 10.48 -5.14 7.49
C PRO A 28 10.57 -6.20 6.37
N ASN A 29 10.13 -5.82 5.15
CA ASN A 29 10.03 -6.68 3.95
C ASN A 29 8.82 -7.59 3.81
N GLU A 30 7.85 -7.55 4.74
CA GLU A 30 6.54 -8.16 4.50
C GLU A 30 5.69 -7.27 3.59
N TYR A 31 4.98 -7.86 2.61
CA TYR A 31 4.11 -7.10 1.70
C TYR A 31 3.08 -6.24 2.46
N ARG A 32 2.56 -6.74 3.59
CA ARG A 32 1.64 -5.99 4.47
C ARG A 32 2.31 -4.81 5.15
N GLY A 33 3.53 -5.00 5.66
CA GLY A 33 4.31 -3.93 6.29
C GLY A 33 4.67 -2.82 5.32
N ILE A 34 4.99 -3.18 4.07
CA ILE A 34 5.27 -2.24 2.98
C ILE A 34 4.00 -1.46 2.59
N LEU A 35 2.88 -2.15 2.38
CA LEU A 35 1.61 -1.49 2.08
C LEU A 35 1.23 -0.51 3.19
N TYR A 36 1.37 -0.95 4.45
CA TYR A 36 1.14 -0.13 5.63
C TYR A 36 2.01 1.14 5.62
N SER A 37 3.33 1.00 5.48
CA SER A 37 4.25 2.14 5.56
C SER A 37 4.17 3.10 4.37
N ASP A 38 3.91 2.58 3.17
CA ASP A 38 4.05 3.38 1.95
C ASP A 38 2.71 4.04 1.56
N TYR A 39 1.58 3.40 1.85
CA TYR A 39 0.28 3.83 1.31
C TYR A 39 -0.79 4.14 2.37
N PHE A 40 -0.79 3.47 3.51
CA PHE A 40 -1.88 3.62 4.50
C PHE A 40 -1.50 4.45 5.72
N CYS A 41 -0.22 4.42 6.10
CA CYS A 41 0.32 5.10 7.26
C CYS A 41 1.70 5.70 6.94
N PRO A 42 1.79 6.59 5.92
CA PRO A 42 3.05 7.27 5.63
C PRO A 42 3.48 8.06 6.87
N ASP A 43 4.77 7.94 7.22
CA ASP A 43 5.38 8.62 8.38
C ASP A 43 4.77 8.25 9.75
N GLY A 44 4.08 7.11 9.84
CA GLY A 44 3.48 6.62 11.09
C GLY A 44 2.16 7.30 11.45
N ALA A 45 1.62 8.15 10.57
CA ALA A 45 0.31 8.76 10.72
C ALA A 45 -0.72 8.06 9.83
N VAL A 46 -1.82 7.59 10.42
CA VAL A 46 -2.94 6.99 9.68
C VAL A 46 -3.50 8.04 8.72
N LEU A 47 -3.65 7.68 7.44
CA LEU A 47 -4.29 8.59 6.49
C LEU A 47 -5.70 8.98 6.97
N PRO A 48 -6.05 10.28 6.95
CA PRO A 48 -7.21 10.78 7.68
C PRO A 48 -8.54 10.36 7.04
N THR A 49 -8.56 10.04 5.75
CA THR A 49 -9.79 9.70 5.02
C THR A 49 -9.57 8.61 3.98
N ARG A 50 -10.66 7.90 3.66
CA ARG A 50 -10.72 6.91 2.58
C ARG A 50 -10.36 7.54 1.23
N GLU A 51 -10.80 8.76 0.97
CA GLU A 51 -10.60 9.47 -0.29
C GLU A 51 -9.11 9.78 -0.51
N THR A 52 -8.41 10.19 0.55
CA THR A 52 -6.96 10.41 0.51
C THR A 52 -6.21 9.10 0.23
N ALA A 53 -6.58 8.01 0.91
CA ALA A 53 -5.97 6.70 0.68
C ALA A 53 -6.18 6.20 -0.76
N LEU A 54 -7.38 6.33 -1.31
CA LEU A 54 -7.67 5.93 -2.69
C LEU A 54 -6.88 6.76 -3.71
N ARG A 55 -6.65 8.05 -3.45
CA ARG A 55 -5.86 8.91 -4.32
C ARG A 55 -4.38 8.52 -4.33
N ALA A 56 -3.81 8.23 -3.16
CA ALA A 56 -2.44 7.74 -3.02
C ALA A 56 -2.24 6.42 -3.77
N LEU A 57 -3.16 5.47 -3.61
CA LEU A 57 -3.12 4.19 -4.32
C LEU A 57 -3.18 4.35 -5.84
N ARG A 58 -4.04 5.23 -6.35
CA ARG A 58 -4.21 5.43 -7.81
C ARG A 58 -3.03 6.15 -8.47
N SER A 59 -2.43 7.10 -7.76
CA SER A 59 -1.28 7.88 -8.26
C SER A 59 0.04 7.14 -8.10
N GLY A 60 0.10 6.13 -7.23
CA GLY A 60 1.34 5.48 -6.83
C GLY A 60 2.26 6.38 -5.98
N GLN A 61 1.80 7.57 -5.57
CA GLN A 61 2.54 8.52 -4.76
C GLN A 61 2.18 8.38 -3.28
N ARG A 62 3.16 8.60 -2.40
CA ARG A 62 2.88 8.71 -0.96
C ARG A 62 2.17 10.02 -0.68
N GLU A 63 1.38 10.07 0.38
CA GLU A 63 0.64 11.29 0.74
C GLU A 63 1.57 12.47 1.06
N SER A 64 2.69 12.19 1.74
CA SER A 64 3.72 13.19 2.00
C SER A 64 4.36 13.74 0.71
N GLU A 65 4.46 12.94 -0.34
CA GLU A 65 4.92 13.38 -1.67
C GLU A 65 3.87 14.22 -2.38
N MET A 66 2.58 13.92 -2.20
CA MET A 66 1.48 14.76 -2.71
C MET A 66 1.42 16.13 -2.02
N ARG A 67 1.63 16.20 -0.70
CA ARG A 67 1.63 17.47 0.04
C ARG A 67 2.81 18.37 -0.32
N GLY A 68 3.95 17.80 -0.67
CA GLY A 68 5.16 18.55 -1.06
C GLY A 68 5.13 19.14 -2.48
N SER A 69 4.15 18.78 -3.32
CA SER A 69 4.06 19.22 -4.73
C SER A 69 3.30 20.56 -4.93
N HIS A 70 3.07 21.33 -3.86
CA HIS A 70 2.40 22.64 -3.91
C HIS A 70 3.31 23.81 -3.49
N LEU A 71 4.63 23.61 -3.51
CA LEU A 71 5.65 24.66 -3.47
C LEU A 71 6.53 24.54 -4.71
#